data_AF-A0A3A8QQ11-F1
#
_entry.id   AF-A0A3A8QQ11-F1
#
_cell.length_a   1.000
_cell.length_b   1.000
_cell.length_c   1.000
_cell.angle_alpha   90.00
_cell.angle_beta   90.00
_cell.angle_gamma   90.00
#
_symmetry.space_group_name_H-M   'P 1'
#
loop_
_entity.id
_entity.type
_entity.pdbx_description
1 polymer ?
#
loop_
_entity_poly.entity_id
_entity_poly.type
_entity_poly.pdbx_seq_one_letter_code
_entity_poly.pdbx_strand_id
1 'polypeptide(L)'
;MALKQLMLTKKIEQRKAVLNELLEKENELQTRSAELEKAIEEAQTEEEVSTVEEEVGKLEAEQKEISEKKSKLEGEIAELEGELEQLNSKEPIMNNERGKEDMTKRSRQI
;
A
#
# COMPACT_ATOMS: atom_id res chain seq x y z
N MET A 1 -13.19 12.45 13.32
CA MET A 1 -13.12 11.06 12.83
C MET A 1 -13.70 10.12 13.87
N ALA A 2 -14.67 9.31 13.48
CA ALA A 2 -15.17 8.19 14.26
C ALA A 2 -14.09 7.11 14.48
N LEU A 3 -14.19 6.34 15.57
CA LEU A 3 -13.23 5.25 15.90
C LEU A 3 -13.03 4.24 14.77
N LYS A 4 -14.08 3.98 13.98
CA LYS A 4 -14.02 3.09 12.82
C LYS A 4 -13.08 3.63 11.72
N GLN A 5 -13.12 4.93 11.44
CA GLN A 5 -12.22 5.57 10.47
C GLN A 5 -10.77 5.48 10.95
N LEU A 6 -10.51 5.74 12.24
CA LEU A 6 -9.16 5.64 12.81
C LEU A 6 -8.57 4.23 12.65
N MET A 7 -9.38 3.19 12.86
CA MET A 7 -8.97 1.80 12.63
C MET A 7 -8.65 1.50 11.16
N LEU A 8 -9.44 2.01 10.22
CA LEU A 8 -9.18 1.84 8.79
C LEU A 8 -7.89 2.55 8.37
N THR A 9 -7.69 3.79 8.81
CA THR A 9 -6.44 4.53 8.56
C THR A 9 -5.25 3.74 9.08
N LYS A 10 -5.31 3.20 10.31
CA LYS A 10 -4.21 2.40 10.86
C LYS A 10 -3.91 1.14 10.05
N LYS A 11 -4.97 0.46 9.59
CA LYS A 11 -4.88 -0.72 8.73
C LYS A 11 -4.27 -0.42 7.36
N ILE A 12 -4.57 0.74 6.78
CA ILE A 12 -3.98 1.21 5.52
C ILE A 12 -2.50 1.50 5.71
N GLU A 13 -2.14 2.24 6.77
CA GLU A 13 -0.73 2.53 7.10
C GLU A 13 0.11 1.26 7.25
N GLN A 14 -0.42 0.27 7.97
CA GLN A 14 0.27 -1.02 8.16
C GLN A 14 0.52 -1.73 6.83
N ARG A 15 -0.48 -1.78 5.94
CA ARG A 15 -0.32 -2.41 4.62
C ARG A 15 0.64 -1.65 3.73
N LYS A 16 0.62 -0.32 3.76
CA LYS A 16 1.58 0.52 3.03
C LYS A 16 3.01 0.30 3.52
N ALA A 17 3.21 0.10 4.83
CA ALA A 17 4.52 -0.25 5.36
C ALA A 17 5.02 -1.60 4.81
N VAL A 18 4.18 -2.64 4.82
CA VAL A 18 4.54 -3.95 4.23
C VAL A 18 4.78 -3.84 2.72
N LEU A 19 3.99 -3.03 2.01
CA LEU A 19 4.21 -2.78 0.58
C LEU A 19 5.59 -2.14 0.34
N ASN A 20 5.99 -1.19 1.17
CA ASN A 20 7.32 -0.57 1.08
C ASN A 20 8.45 -1.58 1.32
N GLU A 21 8.31 -2.48 2.30
CA GLU A 21 9.28 -3.57 2.53
C GLU A 21 9.40 -4.49 1.30
N LEU A 22 8.29 -4.77 0.60
CA LEU A 22 8.33 -5.55 -0.65
C LEU A 22 9.00 -4.79 -1.80
N LEU A 23 8.85 -3.46 -1.86
CA LEU A 23 9.55 -2.63 -2.84
C LEU A 23 11.06 -2.59 -2.57
N GLU A 24 11.48 -2.56 -1.31
CA GLU A 24 12.89 -2.67 -0.94
C GLU A 24 13.48 -4.02 -1.40
N LYS A 25 12.78 -5.13 -1.14
CA LYS A 25 13.19 -6.45 -1.63
C LYS A 25 13.24 -6.54 -3.15
N GLU A 26 12.31 -5.91 -3.86
CA GLU A 26 12.34 -5.86 -5.33
C GLU A 26 13.61 -5.16 -5.85
N ASN A 27 14.07 -4.09 -5.18
CA ASN A 27 15.33 -3.43 -5.51
C ASN A 27 16.56 -4.32 -5.20
N GLU A 28 16.52 -5.10 -4.12
CA GLU A 28 17.58 -6.08 -3.83
C GLU A 28 17.64 -7.16 -4.93
N LEU A 29 16.49 -7.63 -5.41
CA LEU A 29 16.43 -8.57 -6.53
C LEU A 29 16.95 -7.98 -7.84
N GLN A 30 16.77 -6.68 -8.10
CA GLN A 30 17.38 -6.03 -9.26
C GLN A 30 18.91 -6.04 -9.18
N THR A 31 19.46 -5.82 -7.97
CA THR A 31 20.91 -5.91 -7.75
C THR A 31 21.41 -7.33 -8.01
N ARG A 32 20.74 -8.34 -7.44
CA ARG A 32 21.07 -9.75 -7.66
C ARG A 32 20.92 -10.17 -9.12
N SER A 33 19.93 -9.62 -9.84
CA SER A 33 19.76 -9.85 -11.27
C SER A 33 20.97 -9.37 -12.07
N ALA A 34 21.46 -8.16 -11.79
CA ALA A 34 22.65 -7.62 -12.45
C ALA A 34 23.93 -8.39 -12.10
N GLU A 35 24.02 -8.95 -10.89
CA GLU A 35 25.11 -9.85 -10.49
C GLU A 35 25.04 -11.19 -11.23
N LEU A 36 23.84 -11.77 -11.35
CA LEU A 36 23.64 -13.01 -12.09
C LEU A 36 23.88 -12.84 -13.59
N GLU A 37 23.50 -11.71 -14.18
CA GLU A 37 23.83 -11.38 -15.58
C GLU A 37 25.35 -11.43 -15.82
N LYS A 38 26.15 -10.87 -14.92
CA LYS A 38 27.62 -10.97 -14.99
C LYS A 38 28.10 -12.40 -14.81
N ALA A 39 27.54 -13.13 -13.86
CA ALA A 39 27.90 -14.52 -13.63
C ALA A 39 27.59 -15.41 -14.85
N ILE A 40 26.51 -15.11 -15.59
CA ILE A 40 26.19 -15.77 -16.86
C ILE A 40 27.28 -15.49 -17.90
N GLU A 41 27.73 -14.23 -18.04
CA GLU A 41 28.78 -13.87 -18.98
C GLU A 41 30.15 -14.46 -18.63
N GLU A 42 30.44 -14.61 -17.34
CA GLU A 42 31.72 -15.11 -16.82
C GLU A 42 31.79 -16.64 -16.73
N ALA A 43 30.65 -17.34 -16.71
CA ALA A 43 30.61 -18.80 -16.62
C ALA A 43 31.28 -19.46 -17.85
N GLN A 44 32.24 -20.35 -17.61
CA GLN A 44 33.01 -21.03 -18.66
C GLN A 44 32.79 -22.53 -18.68
N THR A 45 32.37 -23.09 -17.54
CA THR A 45 32.19 -24.53 -17.35
C THR A 45 30.72 -24.88 -17.16
N GLU A 46 30.36 -26.11 -17.50
CA GLU A 46 29.00 -26.64 -17.30
C GLU A 46 28.56 -26.54 -15.83
N GLU A 47 29.48 -26.72 -14.88
CA GLU A 47 29.20 -26.64 -13.45
C GLU A 47 28.88 -25.20 -13.02
N GLU A 48 29.62 -24.21 -13.54
CA GLU A 48 29.32 -22.79 -13.31
C GLU A 48 27.98 -22.41 -13.93
N VAL A 49 27.71 -22.82 -15.18
CA VAL A 49 26.43 -22.56 -15.85
C VAL A 49 25.28 -23.16 -15.06
N SER A 50 25.37 -24.43 -14.65
CA SER A 50 24.32 -25.08 -13.85
C SER A 50 24.07 -24.37 -12.52
N THR A 51 25.13 -23.87 -11.87
CA THR A 51 25.00 -23.12 -10.61
C THR A 51 24.25 -21.80 -10.84
N VAL A 52 24.61 -21.08 -11.92
CA VAL A 52 23.96 -19.81 -12.26
C VAL A 52 22.50 -20.02 -12.68
N GLU A 53 22.19 -21.08 -13.44
CA GLU A 53 20.82 -21.45 -13.81
C GLU A 53 19.93 -21.72 -12.58
N GLU A 54 20.45 -22.43 -11.56
CA GLU A 54 19.72 -22.66 -10.31
C GLU A 54 19.41 -21.34 -9.58
N GLU A 55 20.36 -20.42 -9.52
CA GLU A 55 20.19 -19.12 -8.87
C GLU A 55 19.22 -18.21 -9.63
N VAL A 56 19.24 -18.24 -10.97
CA VAL A 56 18.24 -17.59 -11.82
C VAL A 56 16.85 -18.12 -11.51
N GLY A 57 16.67 -19.45 -11.44
CA GLY A 57 15.38 -20.05 -11.11
C GLY A 57 14.85 -19.64 -9.73
N LYS A 58 15.74 -19.51 -8.72
CA LYS A 58 15.37 -18.98 -7.40
C LYS A 58 14.94 -17.52 -7.46
N LEU A 59 15.68 -16.69 -8.21
CA LEU A 59 15.37 -15.27 -8.38
C LEU A 59 14.02 -15.08 -9.07
N GLU A 60 13.72 -15.82 -10.14
CA GLU A 60 12.43 -15.76 -10.84
C GLU A 60 11.25 -16.17 -9.92
N ALA A 61 11.43 -17.22 -9.12
CA ALA A 61 10.42 -17.64 -8.15
C ALA A 61 10.16 -16.57 -7.09
N GLU A 62 11.21 -15.92 -6.59
CA GLU A 62 11.10 -14.86 -5.59
C GLU A 62 10.43 -13.60 -6.17
N GLN A 63 10.79 -13.20 -7.40
CA GLN A 63 10.14 -12.10 -8.11
C GLN A 63 8.64 -12.35 -8.29
N LYS A 64 8.26 -13.57 -8.66
CA LYS A 64 6.85 -13.95 -8.79
C LYS A 64 6.11 -13.85 -7.46
N GLU A 65 6.69 -14.38 -6.39
CA GLU A 65 6.09 -14.33 -5.05
C GLU A 65 5.91 -12.88 -4.57
N ILE A 66 6.91 -12.02 -4.79
CA ILE A 66 6.82 -10.59 -4.46
C ILE A 66 5.72 -9.91 -5.28
N SER A 67 5.65 -10.17 -6.59
CA SER A 67 4.63 -9.60 -7.48
C SER A 67 3.21 -9.97 -7.03
N GLU A 68 2.97 -11.24 -6.71
CA GLU A 68 1.68 -11.73 -6.21
C GLU A 68 1.31 -11.07 -4.87
N LYS A 69 2.27 -10.96 -3.93
CA LYS A 69 2.05 -10.30 -2.64
C LYS A 69 1.75 -8.81 -2.79
N LYS A 70 2.48 -8.11 -3.67
CA LYS A 70 2.26 -6.68 -3.97
C LYS A 70 0.85 -6.46 -4.52
N SER A 71 0.46 -7.21 -5.56
CA SER A 71 -0.87 -7.08 -6.16
C SER A 71 -1.99 -7.30 -5.15
N LYS A 72 -1.84 -8.30 -4.27
CA LYS A 72 -2.79 -8.54 -3.19
C LYS A 72 -2.86 -7.37 -2.20
N LEU A 73 -1.72 -6.85 -1.75
CA LEU A 73 -1.66 -5.73 -0.81
C LEU A 73 -2.24 -4.45 -1.39
N GLU A 74 -1.95 -4.15 -2.65
CA GLU A 74 -2.52 -3.00 -3.37
C GLU A 74 -4.05 -3.10 -3.47
N GLY A 75 -4.57 -4.29 -3.76
CA GLY A 75 -6.01 -4.55 -3.74
C GLY A 75 -6.63 -4.31 -2.35
N GLU A 76 -6.02 -4.87 -1.29
CA GLU A 76 -6.50 -4.66 0.08
C GLU A 76 -6.44 -3.19 0.50
N ILE A 77 -5.42 -2.44 0.08
CA ILE A 77 -5.30 -1.00 0.36
C ILE A 77 -6.44 -0.26 -0.34
N ALA A 78 -6.68 -0.53 -1.63
CA ALA A 78 -7.74 0.12 -2.40
C ALA A 78 -9.14 -0.13 -1.81
N GLU A 79 -9.41 -1.36 -1.36
CA GLU A 79 -10.66 -1.70 -0.69
C GLU A 79 -10.87 -0.90 0.60
N LEU A 80 -9.82 -0.77 1.43
CA LEU A 80 -9.90 -0.03 2.70
C LEU A 80 -10.01 1.48 2.49
N GLU A 81 -9.30 2.01 1.49
CA GLU A 81 -9.40 3.42 1.11
C GLU A 81 -10.81 3.73 0.61
N GLY A 82 -11.41 2.84 -0.18
CA GLY A 82 -12.82 2.95 -0.59
C GLY A 82 -13.80 2.88 0.58
N GLU A 83 -13.60 1.97 1.55
CA GLU A 83 -14.44 1.94 2.77
C GLU A 83 -14.30 3.23 3.59
N LEU A 84 -13.08 3.73 3.73
CA LEU A 84 -12.80 4.96 4.48
C LEU A 84 -13.46 6.18 3.81
N GLU A 85 -13.37 6.29 2.48
CA GLU A 85 -14.04 7.34 1.71
C GLU A 85 -15.55 7.30 1.91
N GLN A 86 -16.17 6.13 1.79
CA GLN A 86 -17.62 5.99 2.02
C GLN A 86 -18.05 6.40 3.43
N LEU A 87 -17.23 6.12 4.45
CA LEU A 87 -17.51 6.58 5.82
C LEU A 87 -17.39 8.09 5.94
N ASN A 88 -16.37 8.69 5.33
CA ASN A 88 -16.18 10.14 5.32
C ASN A 88 -17.33 10.86 4.60
N SER A 89 -17.85 10.32 3.50
CA SER A 89 -19.01 10.89 2.77
C SER A 89 -20.33 10.75 3.53
N LYS A 90 -20.43 9.80 4.46
CA LYS A 90 -21.63 9.54 5.28
C LYS A 90 -21.60 10.27 6.63
N GLU A 91 -20.47 10.85 7.04
CA GLU A 91 -20.45 11.71 8.23
C GLU A 91 -21.31 12.95 7.95
N PRO A 92 -22.40 13.18 8.71
CA PRO A 92 -23.17 14.39 8.53
C PRO A 92 -22.25 15.58 8.79
N ILE A 93 -22.15 16.49 7.81
CA ILE A 93 -21.65 17.83 8.05
C ILE A 93 -22.57 18.37 9.15
N MET A 94 -22.10 18.41 10.41
CA MET A 94 -22.80 19.15 11.45
C MET A 94 -22.68 20.62 11.07
N ASN A 95 -23.50 21.05 10.11
CA ASN A 95 -23.66 22.45 9.78
C ASN A 95 -24.32 23.07 10.99
N ASN A 96 -23.53 23.88 11.70
CA ASN A 96 -23.87 24.49 12.98
C ASN A 96 -24.88 25.64 12.77
N GLU A 97 -25.95 25.41 12.01
CA GLU A 97 -26.99 26.39 11.64
C GLU A 97 -28.21 26.36 12.57
N ARG A 98 -28.08 25.80 13.77
CA ARG A 98 -29.14 25.86 14.80
C ARG A 98 -29.07 27.08 15.73
N GLY A 99 -28.27 28.09 15.39
CA GLY A 99 -28.05 29.26 16.25
C GLY A 99 -28.65 30.60 15.81
N LYS A 100 -29.31 30.70 14.65
CA LYS A 100 -29.68 32.01 14.06
C LYS A 100 -31.18 32.35 14.00
N GLU A 101 -32.09 31.54 14.56
CA GLU A 101 -33.52 31.88 14.55
C GLU A 101 -34.05 32.58 15.81
N ASP A 102 -33.29 32.62 16.92
CA ASP A 102 -33.81 33.13 18.20
C ASP A 102 -33.51 34.61 18.49
N MET A 103 -32.71 35.29 17.66
CA MET A 103 -32.34 36.70 17.90
C MET A 103 -33.25 37.74 17.21
N THR A 104 -34.15 37.32 16.31
CA THR A 104 -34.96 38.27 15.52
C THR A 104 -36.31 38.63 16.16
N LYS A 105 -36.71 37.95 17.25
CA LYS A 105 -37.97 38.24 17.98
C LYS A 105 -37.80 39.15 19.20
N ARG A 106 -36.56 39.37 19.68
CA ARG A 106 -36.31 40.16 20.90
C ARG A 106 -36.02 41.64 20.66
N SER A 107 -35.79 42.04 19.42
CA SER A 107 -35.50 43.42 19.01
C SER A 107 -36.71 44.20 18.47
N ARG A 108 -37.92 43.63 18.54
CA ARG A 108 -39.17 44.29 18.15
C ARG A 108 -40.02 44.79 19.32
N GLN A 109 -39.51 44.71 20.55
CA GLN A 109 -40.26 45.05 21.76
C GLN A 109 -39.39 45.80 22.78
N ILE A 110 -38.68 46.85 22.37
CA ILE A 110 -38.21 47.94 23.24
C ILE A 110 -38.35 49.24 22.47
#